data_AF-A0A4V1FBS6-F1
#
_entry.id   AF-A0A4V1FBS6-F1
#
_cell.length_a   1.000
_cell.length_b   1.000
_cell.length_c   1.000
_cell.angle_alpha   90.00
_cell.angle_beta   90.00
_cell.angle_gamma   90.00
#
_symmetry.space_group_name_H-M   'P 1'
#
loop_
_entity.id
_entity.type
_entity.pdbx_description
1 polymer ?
#
loop_
_entity_poly.entity_id
_entity_poly.type
_entity_poly.pdbx_seq_one_letter_code
_entity_poly.pdbx_strand_id
1 'polypeptide(L)'
;MVDEHQPRIVEGRPVERTARRGLPDGVDRDALERGPVVRRLDAERIVVALLAPADAPPVAIATRRHGAVVHAVFQPTIVKGPRGAGVPWHHVLRLPDAVGLDDPLVVRVVGLGFDADVDLAVPPR
;
A
#
# COMPACT_ATOMS: atom_id res chain seq x y z
N MET A 1 29.01 10.01 7.79
CA MET A 1 27.96 10.99 7.51
C MET A 1 26.79 10.18 6.97
N VAL A 2 25.81 9.87 7.81
CA VAL A 2 24.67 9.03 7.44
C VAL A 2 23.68 9.95 6.75
N ASP A 3 23.31 9.64 5.52
CA ASP A 3 22.34 10.42 4.75
C ASP A 3 20.99 10.45 5.48
N GLU A 4 20.55 11.63 5.92
CA GLU A 4 19.31 11.82 6.66
C GLU A 4 18.05 11.64 5.79
N HIS A 5 18.21 11.37 4.48
CA HIS A 5 17.12 11.13 3.53
C HIS A 5 16.75 9.65 3.36
N GLN A 6 17.42 8.72 4.05
CA GLN A 6 16.93 7.34 4.06
C GLN A 6 15.66 7.25 4.93
N PRO A 7 14.51 6.82 4.37
CA PRO A 7 13.33 6.56 5.17
C PRO A 7 13.67 5.46 6.18
N ARG A 8 13.83 5.85 7.45
CA ARG A 8 14.02 4.91 8.55
C ARG A 8 12.84 3.95 8.53
N ILE A 9 13.11 2.65 8.50
CA ILE A 9 12.09 1.61 8.68
C ILE A 9 11.58 1.79 10.11
N VAL A 10 10.50 2.56 10.26
CA VAL A 10 9.86 2.80 11.55
C VAL A 10 9.03 1.57 11.88
N GLU A 11 9.29 0.99 13.05
CA GLU A 11 8.56 -0.15 13.61
C GLU A 11 7.04 0.10 13.55
N GLY A 12 6.36 -0.68 12.70
CA GLY A 12 4.91 -0.82 12.67
C GLY A 12 4.52 -2.24 13.03
N ARG A 13 3.27 -2.45 13.46
CA ARG A 13 2.74 -3.80 13.76
C ARG A 13 3.02 -4.76 12.59
N PRO A 14 3.29 -6.05 12.84
CA PRO A 14 3.59 -7.01 11.79
C PRO A 14 2.48 -6.98 10.72
N VAL A 15 2.88 -6.76 9.48
CA VAL A 15 1.98 -6.78 8.32
C VAL A 15 1.32 -8.17 8.25
N GLU A 16 -0.01 -8.20 8.17
CA GLU A 16 -0.78 -9.44 8.08
C GLU A 16 -0.60 -10.06 6.68
N ARG A 17 0.50 -10.84 6.52
CA ARG A 17 0.84 -11.79 5.45
C ARG A 17 0.79 -11.31 3.98
N THR A 18 1.98 -11.42 3.35
CA THR A 18 2.34 -11.76 1.96
C THR A 18 1.49 -11.17 0.82
N ALA A 19 2.15 -10.43 -0.08
CA ALA A 19 1.60 -10.01 -1.36
C ALA A 19 0.90 -11.18 -2.07
N ARG A 20 -0.34 -10.97 -2.52
CA ARG A 20 -1.08 -11.96 -3.31
C ARG A 20 -1.23 -11.45 -4.73
N ARG A 21 -1.02 -12.34 -5.70
CA ARG A 21 -1.23 -12.02 -7.11
C ARG A 21 -2.73 -11.98 -7.41
N GLY A 22 -3.13 -11.07 -8.29
CA GLY A 22 -4.51 -10.89 -8.73
C GLY A 22 -5.22 -9.74 -8.00
N LEU A 23 -6.42 -9.43 -8.50
CA LEU A 23 -7.26 -8.36 -7.96
C LEU A 23 -8.01 -8.85 -6.71
N PRO A 24 -8.11 -8.03 -5.66
CA PRO A 24 -9.01 -8.30 -4.55
C PRO A 24 -10.46 -8.00 -4.94
N ASP A 25 -11.42 -8.57 -4.21
CA ASP A 25 -12.84 -8.43 -4.50
C ASP A 25 -13.28 -6.96 -4.61
N GLY A 26 -14.06 -6.66 -5.66
CA GLY A 26 -14.60 -5.33 -5.92
C GLY A 26 -13.56 -4.27 -6.27
N VAL A 27 -12.35 -4.65 -6.69
CA VAL A 27 -11.38 -3.74 -7.33
C VAL A 27 -11.37 -4.02 -8.83
N ASP A 28 -11.65 -2.96 -9.60
CA ASP A 28 -11.58 -2.97 -11.06
C ASP A 28 -10.13 -2.82 -11.53
N ARG A 29 -9.77 -3.54 -12.60
CA ARG A 29 -8.47 -3.43 -13.26
C ARG A 29 -8.25 -2.02 -13.80
N ASP A 30 -9.26 -1.39 -14.39
CA ASP A 30 -9.14 -0.07 -15.01
C ASP A 30 -8.87 1.01 -13.96
N ALA A 31 -9.40 0.83 -12.74
CA ALA A 31 -9.05 1.69 -11.61
C ALA A 31 -7.58 1.55 -11.22
N LEU A 32 -7.05 0.33 -11.26
CA LEU A 32 -5.66 0.02 -10.92
C LEU A 32 -4.64 0.56 -11.94
N GLU A 33 -5.04 0.65 -13.21
CA GLU A 33 -4.21 1.24 -14.27
C GLU A 33 -4.02 2.76 -14.08
N ARG A 34 -4.90 3.42 -13.32
CA ARG A 34 -4.76 4.84 -12.94
C ARG A 34 -3.89 5.06 -11.70
N GLY A 35 -3.56 4.00 -10.96
CA GLY A 35 -2.76 4.06 -9.73
C GLY A 35 -3.16 3.02 -8.68
N PRO A 36 -2.52 3.02 -7.51
CA PRO A 36 -2.89 2.11 -6.43
C PRO A 36 -4.34 2.32 -5.98
N VAL A 37 -5.01 1.25 -5.58
CA VAL A 37 -6.38 1.27 -5.06
C VAL A 37 -6.35 0.81 -3.61
N VAL A 38 -6.95 1.60 -2.73
CA VAL A 38 -7.07 1.27 -1.30
C VAL A 38 -8.55 1.16 -0.93
N ARG A 39 -8.90 0.10 -0.19
CA ARG A 39 -10.26 -0.10 0.33
C ARG A 39 -10.22 -0.57 1.77
N ARG A 40 -11.27 -0.24 2.54
CA ARG A 40 -11.48 -0.80 3.87
C ARG A 40 -12.07 -2.21 3.78
N LEU A 41 -11.51 -3.11 4.59
CA LEU A 41 -12.05 -4.44 4.81
C LEU A 41 -12.80 -4.54 6.13
N ASP A 42 -12.43 -3.77 7.13
CA ASP A 42 -13.13 -3.58 8.39
C ASP A 42 -12.49 -2.40 9.15
N ALA A 43 -12.85 -2.22 10.43
CA ALA A 43 -12.34 -1.14 11.25
C ALA A 43 -10.82 -1.23 11.51
N GLU A 44 -10.21 -2.41 11.36
CA GLU A 44 -8.79 -2.63 11.67
C GLU A 44 -7.97 -2.96 10.43
N ARG A 45 -8.59 -3.19 9.27
CA ARG A 45 -7.90 -3.69 8.07
C ARG A 45 -8.28 -2.95 6.81
N ILE A 46 -7.27 -2.75 5.98
CA ILE A 46 -7.41 -2.26 4.61
C ILE A 46 -6.82 -3.26 3.63
N VAL A 47 -7.30 -3.24 2.39
CA VAL A 47 -6.64 -3.85 1.25
C VAL A 47 -6.03 -2.77 0.37
N VAL A 48 -4.78 -2.97 -0.03
CA VAL A 48 -4.09 -2.14 -1.02
C VAL A 48 -3.82 -3.00 -2.23
N ALA A 49 -4.34 -2.62 -3.38
CA ALA A 49 -4.03 -3.22 -4.67
C ALA A 49 -3.12 -2.28 -5.46
N LEU A 50 -2.14 -2.83 -6.17
CA LEU A 50 -1.25 -2.06 -7.05
C LEU A 50 -0.69 -2.92 -8.19
N LEU A 51 -0.21 -2.27 -9.25
CA LEU A 51 0.53 -2.94 -10.33
C LEU A 51 2.02 -3.01 -9.97
N ALA A 52 2.59 -4.21 -10.06
CA ALA A 52 4.02 -4.43 -9.90
C ALA A 52 4.48 -5.55 -10.83
N PRO A 53 5.80 -5.69 -11.10
CA PRO A 53 6.30 -6.79 -11.91
C PRO A 53 5.89 -8.15 -11.35
N ALA A 54 5.71 -9.13 -12.25
CA ALA A 54 5.25 -10.46 -11.86
C ALA A 54 6.25 -11.23 -10.98
N ASP A 55 7.54 -10.94 -11.12
CA ASP A 55 8.66 -11.56 -10.42
C ASP A 55 9.12 -10.78 -9.17
N ALA A 56 8.55 -9.60 -8.95
CA ALA A 56 8.95 -8.70 -7.88
C ALA A 56 7.73 -8.16 -7.13
N PRO A 57 7.15 -8.94 -6.20
CA PRO A 57 6.05 -8.45 -5.38
C PRO A 57 6.52 -7.23 -4.58
N PRO A 58 5.69 -6.19 -4.46
CA PRO A 58 5.97 -5.06 -3.60
C PRO A 58 6.00 -5.54 -2.14
N VAL A 59 6.94 -5.05 -1.34
CA VAL A 59 7.06 -5.43 0.07
C VAL A 59 6.32 -4.39 0.89
N ALA A 60 5.18 -4.75 1.48
CA ALA A 60 4.52 -3.91 2.48
C ALA A 60 5.30 -3.95 3.80
N ILE A 61 5.54 -2.79 4.41
CA ILE A 61 6.43 -2.66 5.57
C ILE A 61 5.67 -2.24 6.82
N ALA A 62 4.83 -1.22 6.73
CA ALA A 62 4.16 -0.67 7.91
C ALA A 62 2.92 0.14 7.56
N THR A 63 1.99 0.19 8.52
CA THR A 63 1.02 1.26 8.65
C THR A 63 1.44 2.16 9.82
N ARG A 64 1.51 3.48 9.63
CA ARG A 64 1.74 4.46 10.71
C ARG A 64 0.63 5.50 10.70
N ARG A 65 0.15 5.93 11.85
CA ARG A 65 -0.81 7.04 11.93
C ARG A 65 -0.08 8.36 12.18
N HIS A 66 -0.40 9.38 11.41
CA HIS A 66 -0.01 10.77 11.62
C HIS A 66 -1.24 11.66 11.56
N GLY A 67 -1.75 12.08 12.72
CA GLY A 67 -3.05 12.74 12.81
C GLY A 67 -4.19 11.85 12.32
N ALA A 68 -4.91 12.31 11.28
CA ALA A 68 -6.00 11.57 10.64
C ALA A 68 -5.55 10.68 9.45
N VAL A 69 -4.25 10.67 9.13
CA VAL A 69 -3.70 9.97 7.96
C VAL A 69 -3.01 8.68 8.40
N VAL A 70 -3.27 7.59 7.68
CA VAL A 70 -2.54 6.33 7.82
C VAL A 70 -1.53 6.21 6.67
N HIS A 71 -0.26 6.10 6.97
CA HIS A 71 0.80 5.89 6.00
C HIS A 71 0.95 4.38 5.77
N ALA A 72 0.66 3.89 4.58
CA ALA A 72 0.95 2.52 4.15
C ALA A 72 2.24 2.52 3.33
N VAL A 73 3.33 2.02 3.90
CA VAL A 73 4.65 2.06 3.27
C VAL A 73 4.92 0.75 2.55
N PHE A 74 5.30 0.85 1.28
CA PHE A 74 5.75 -0.24 0.43
C PHE A 74 7.18 0.03 -0.02
N GLN A 75 8.06 -0.98 0.03
CA GLN A 75 9.32 -0.92 -0.69
C GLN A 75 9.15 -1.56 -2.06
N PRO A 76 9.58 -0.88 -3.14
CA PRO A 76 9.72 -1.54 -4.42
C PRO A 76 10.80 -2.61 -4.29
N THR A 77 10.48 -3.85 -4.69
CA THR A 77 11.49 -4.87 -4.89
C THR A 77 12.34 -4.46 -6.10
N ILE A 78 13.63 -4.17 -5.89
CA ILE A 78 14.55 -3.78 -6.95
C ILE A 78 14.83 -5.02 -7.82
N VAL A 79 14.26 -5.05 -9.02
CA VAL A 79 14.55 -6.07 -10.02
C VAL A 79 15.57 -5.53 -11.02
N LYS A 80 16.56 -6.36 -11.36
CA LYS A 80 17.50 -6.09 -12.46
C LYS A 80 16.88 -6.65 -13.76
N GLY A 81 16.39 -5.79 -14.64
CA GLY A 81 15.85 -6.22 -15.94
C GLY A 81 14.91 -5.20 -16.57
N PRO A 82 14.49 -5.41 -17.84
CA PRO A 82 13.46 -4.60 -18.47
C PRO A 82 12.19 -4.67 -17.63
N ARG A 83 11.54 -3.53 -17.40
CA ARG A 83 10.24 -3.50 -16.72
C ARG A 83 9.21 -4.18 -17.62
N GLY A 84 8.86 -5.43 -17.30
CA GLY A 84 7.73 -6.11 -17.92
C GLY A 84 6.40 -5.42 -17.58
N ALA A 85 5.33 -5.79 -18.28
CA ALA A 85 3.99 -5.28 -17.96
C ALA A 85 3.64 -5.58 -16.50
N GLY A 86 3.18 -4.56 -15.77
CA GLY A 86 2.75 -4.71 -14.38
C GLY A 86 1.56 -5.68 -14.29
N VAL A 87 1.60 -6.58 -13.32
CA VAL A 87 0.46 -7.44 -12.97
C VAL A 87 -0.16 -6.98 -11.65
N PRO A 88 -1.45 -7.23 -11.41
CA PRO A 88 -2.08 -6.89 -10.15
C PRO A 88 -1.50 -7.69 -8.99
N TRP A 89 -1.19 -6.98 -7.92
CA TRP A 89 -0.88 -7.50 -6.60
C TRP A 89 -1.77 -6.84 -5.56
N HIS A 90 -2.03 -7.52 -4.46
CA HIS A 90 -2.70 -6.92 -3.31
C HIS A 90 -2.11 -7.36 -1.97
N HIS A 91 -2.30 -6.49 -0.98
CA HIS A 91 -1.90 -6.65 0.40
C HIS A 91 -3.06 -6.35 1.32
N VAL A 92 -3.26 -7.20 2.32
CA VAL A 92 -4.11 -6.88 3.46
C VAL A 92 -3.22 -6.30 4.54
N LEU A 93 -3.47 -5.05 4.94
CA LEU A 93 -2.70 -4.36 5.97
C LEU A 93 -3.58 -4.15 7.19
N ARG A 94 -3.02 -4.42 8.37
CA ARG A 94 -3.62 -4.00 9.63
C ARG A 94 -3.33 -2.52 9.86
N LEU A 95 -4.33 -1.80 10.35
CA LEU A 95 -4.22 -0.42 10.79
C LEU A 95 -3.55 -0.36 12.17
N PRO A 96 -2.90 0.76 12.53
CA PRO A 96 -2.28 0.93 13.85
C PRO A 96 -3.32 0.92 14.98
N ASP A 97 -4.47 1.52 14.70
CA ASP A 97 -5.63 1.66 15.58
C ASP A 97 -6.90 1.43 14.77
N ALA A 98 -7.98 0.98 15.42
CA ALA A 98 -9.27 0.86 14.77
C ALA A 98 -9.79 2.24 14.31
N VAL A 99 -10.36 2.28 13.11
CA VAL A 99 -11.00 3.46 12.52
C VAL A 99 -12.44 3.07 12.19
N GLY A 100 -13.43 3.86 12.62
CA GLY A 100 -14.83 3.59 12.34
C GLY A 100 -15.06 3.46 10.83
N LEU A 101 -16.00 2.61 10.42
CA LEU A 101 -16.26 2.37 8.99
C LEU A 101 -16.75 3.63 8.27
N ASP A 102 -17.38 4.54 9.02
CA ASP A 102 -17.93 5.80 8.52
C ASP A 102 -16.95 6.98 8.67
N ASP A 103 -15.89 6.84 9.47
CA ASP A 103 -14.92 7.90 9.69
C ASP A 103 -14.09 8.14 8.43
N PRO A 104 -13.64 9.35 8.12
CA PRO A 104 -12.71 9.56 7.01
C PRO A 104 -11.35 8.89 7.27
N LEU A 105 -10.78 8.28 6.23
CA LEU A 105 -9.45 7.66 6.26
C LEU A 105 -8.70 8.08 5.01
N VAL A 106 -7.51 8.65 5.20
CA VAL A 106 -6.57 8.88 4.10
C VAL A 106 -5.44 7.90 4.25
N VAL A 107 -5.12 7.18 3.17
CA VAL A 107 -3.98 6.27 3.12
C VAL A 107 -2.92 6.84 2.19
N ARG A 108 -1.76 7.20 2.75
CA ARG A 108 -0.59 7.59 1.97
C ARG A 108 0.20 6.36 1.57
N VAL A 109 0.28 6.08 0.29
CA VAL A 109 1.10 4.99 -0.26
C VAL A 109 2.49 5.54 -0.56
N VAL A 110 3.47 5.13 0.24
CA VAL A 110 4.87 5.55 0.12
C VAL A 110 5.67 4.43 -0.52
N GLY A 111 6.43 4.75 -1.56
CA GLY A 111 7.38 3.84 -2.18
C GLY A 111 6.78 2.91 -3.24
N LEU A 112 7.00 3.28 -4.49
CA LEU A 112 7.04 2.41 -5.67
C LEU A 112 8.19 2.96 -6.53
N GLY A 113 8.80 2.15 -7.40
CA GLY A 113 9.98 2.55 -8.18
C GLY A 113 9.76 3.66 -9.23
N PHE A 114 8.80 4.55 -9.02
CA PHE A 114 8.29 5.61 -9.89
C PHE A 114 7.68 6.74 -9.03
N ASP A 115 7.61 7.94 -9.61
CA ASP A 115 7.30 9.22 -8.97
C ASP A 115 6.23 9.26 -7.85
N ALA A 116 6.53 10.16 -6.90
CA ALA A 116 5.79 10.71 -5.75
C ALA A 116 4.83 9.83 -4.94
N ASP A 117 4.92 9.98 -3.61
CA ASP A 117 3.94 9.44 -2.67
C ASP A 117 2.52 9.89 -3.04
N VAL A 118 1.57 8.95 -3.03
CA VAL A 118 0.16 9.23 -3.39
C VAL A 118 -0.71 9.14 -2.15
N ASP A 119 -1.48 10.20 -1.90
CA ASP A 119 -2.52 10.22 -0.88
C ASP A 119 -3.84 9.74 -1.49
N LEU A 120 -4.42 8.69 -0.90
CA LEU A 120 -5.67 8.10 -1.35
C LEU A 120 -6.74 8.24 -0.26
N ALA A 121 -7.79 8.99 -0.57
CA ALA A 121 -8.98 9.01 0.28
C ALA A 121 -9.69 7.66 0.17
N VAL A 122 -9.90 7.00 1.31
CA VAL A 122 -10.58 5.71 1.38
C VAL A 122 -12.03 5.95 1.79
N PRO A 123 -12.99 5.73 0.87
CA PRO A 123 -14.39 6.01 1.16
C PRO A 123 -14.89 5.18 2.36
N PRO A 124 -15.92 5.69 3.07
CA PRO A 124 -16.71 4.89 4.00
C PRO A 124 -17.21 3.60 3.38
N ARG A 125 -17.42 2.57 4.20
CA ARG A 125 -17.83 1.24 3.71
C ARG A 125 -19.33 1.04 3.67
#